data_AF-A0A848VMT2-F1
#
_entry.id   AF-A0A848VMT2-F1
#
_cell.length_a   1.000
_cell.length_b   1.000
_cell.length_c   1.000
_cell.angle_alpha   90.00
_cell.angle_beta   90.00
_cell.angle_gamma   90.00
#
_symmetry.space_group_name_H-M   'P 1'
#
loop_
_entity.id
_entity.type
_entity.pdbx_description
1 polymer ?
#
loop_
_entity_poly.entity_id
_entity_poly.type
_entity_poly.pdbx_seq_one_letter_code
_entity_poly.pdbx_strand_id
1 'polypeptide(L)'
;MRAGLIRQTSALLLILTCFAAAAVSAQVIPVYDVVYRPPGVDYLVMRSAHFDIIYQEGTEGQARELAATLESTLPAVNGIFPTKPGFRMPVVLNRYNDRGNGFVATVPFKSEIEGVGIFGRGLSVRHSDWLMGVGPHELVHAAQGDYSSGFGVH
;
A
#
# COMPACT_ATOMS: atom_id res chain seq x y z
N MET A 1 -10.50 -55.40 18.38
CA MET A 1 -9.45 -54.46 17.91
C MET A 1 -9.93 -53.29 17.03
N ARG A 2 -11.23 -53.16 16.66
CA ARG A 2 -11.69 -52.06 15.79
C ARG A 2 -12.06 -50.73 16.50
N ALA A 3 -12.33 -50.75 17.79
CA ALA A 3 -12.78 -49.55 18.54
C ALA A 3 -11.67 -48.52 18.81
N GLY A 4 -10.40 -48.94 18.92
CA GLY A 4 -9.27 -48.04 19.15
C GLY A 4 -8.88 -47.22 17.92
N LEU A 5 -8.99 -47.81 16.72
CA LEU A 5 -8.66 -47.16 15.45
C LEU A 5 -9.67 -46.06 15.07
N ILE A 6 -10.95 -46.26 15.41
CA ILE A 6 -12.02 -45.27 15.20
C ILE A 6 -11.82 -44.06 16.13
N ARG A 7 -11.42 -44.26 17.39
CA ARG A 7 -11.12 -43.15 18.32
C ARG A 7 -9.90 -42.33 17.91
N GLN A 8 -8.87 -42.99 17.37
CA GLN A 8 -7.65 -42.31 16.90
C GLN A 8 -7.90 -41.51 15.61
N THR A 9 -8.71 -42.03 14.69
CA THR A 9 -9.09 -41.33 13.46
C THR A 9 -9.99 -40.12 13.73
N SER A 10 -10.94 -40.24 14.67
CA SER A 10 -11.77 -39.09 15.09
C SER A 10 -10.95 -38.00 15.78
N ALA A 11 -9.97 -38.34 16.61
CA ALA A 11 -9.10 -37.37 17.27
C ALA A 11 -8.19 -36.64 16.27
N LEU A 12 -7.65 -37.36 15.28
CA LEU A 12 -6.81 -36.78 14.24
C LEU A 12 -7.62 -35.84 13.32
N LEU A 13 -8.86 -36.21 13.00
CA LEU A 13 -9.77 -35.38 12.22
C LEU A 13 -10.14 -34.09 12.97
N LEU A 14 -10.36 -34.18 14.29
CA LEU A 14 -10.66 -33.02 15.15
C LEU A 14 -9.45 -32.07 15.28
N ILE A 15 -8.23 -32.61 15.34
CA ILE A 15 -7.01 -31.79 15.36
C ILE A 15 -6.81 -31.10 14.00
N LEU A 16 -7.01 -31.82 12.89
CA LEU A 16 -6.90 -31.21 11.55
C LEU A 16 -7.91 -30.09 11.34
N THR A 17 -9.16 -30.25 11.80
CA THR A 17 -10.19 -29.21 11.68
C THR A 17 -9.89 -28.00 12.58
N CYS A 18 -9.37 -28.20 13.78
CA CYS A 18 -8.94 -27.10 14.66
C CYS A 18 -7.74 -26.32 14.08
N PHE A 19 -6.77 -26.99 13.45
CA PHE A 19 -5.65 -26.31 12.78
C PHE A 19 -6.10 -25.55 11.52
N ALA A 20 -7.05 -26.10 10.75
CA ALA A 20 -7.62 -25.41 9.60
C ALA A 20 -8.39 -24.14 10.03
N ALA A 21 -9.16 -24.20 11.12
CA ALA A 21 -9.89 -23.03 11.63
C ALA A 21 -8.95 -21.91 12.12
N ALA A 22 -7.81 -22.24 12.74
CA ALA A 22 -6.81 -21.26 13.17
C ALA A 22 -6.10 -20.58 11.97
N ALA A 23 -5.90 -21.30 10.86
CA ALA A 23 -5.30 -20.74 9.65
C ALA A 23 -6.25 -19.74 8.93
N VAL A 24 -7.56 -19.96 8.99
CA VAL A 24 -8.55 -19.08 8.35
C VAL A 24 -8.62 -17.70 9.03
N SER A 25 -8.49 -17.65 10.36
CA SER A 25 -8.49 -16.36 11.10
C SER A 25 -7.23 -15.52 10.90
N ALA A 26 -6.13 -16.09 10.38
CA ALA A 26 -4.90 -15.37 10.06
C ALA A 26 -4.93 -14.68 8.69
N GLN A 27 -5.96 -14.94 7.87
CA GLN A 27 -6.16 -14.35 6.54
C GLN A 27 -7.23 -13.24 6.55
N VAL A 28 -7.54 -12.66 7.71
CA VAL A 28 -8.30 -11.41 7.74
C VAL A 28 -7.37 -10.30 7.26
N ILE A 29 -7.34 -10.09 5.93
CA ILE A 29 -6.81 -8.88 5.33
C ILE A 29 -7.76 -7.78 5.78
N PRO A 30 -7.37 -6.83 6.66
CA PRO A 30 -8.21 -5.69 6.93
C PRO A 30 -8.39 -4.95 5.60
N VAL A 31 -9.58 -5.05 5.01
CA VAL A 31 -9.92 -4.37 3.75
C VAL A 31 -9.79 -2.84 3.93
N TYR A 32 -9.85 -2.36 5.18
CA TYR A 32 -9.51 -1.01 5.59
C TYR A 32 -8.90 -1.03 6.99
N ASP A 33 -7.65 -0.61 7.13
CA ASP A 33 -7.16 -0.09 8.40
C ASP A 33 -7.81 1.27 8.64
N VAL A 34 -8.28 1.52 9.87
CA VAL A 34 -8.86 2.82 10.25
C VAL A 34 -7.72 3.82 10.39
N VAL A 35 -7.39 4.49 9.29
CA VAL A 35 -6.46 5.62 9.28
C VAL A 35 -7.17 6.82 9.89
N TYR A 36 -6.70 7.28 11.06
CA TYR A 36 -7.21 8.51 11.68
C TYR A 36 -6.96 9.71 10.76
N ARG A 37 -8.04 10.41 10.41
CA ARG A 37 -8.01 11.69 9.69
C ARG A 37 -8.71 12.72 10.57
N PRO A 38 -8.06 13.81 10.99
CA PRO A 38 -8.71 14.82 11.79
C PRO A 38 -9.93 15.41 11.05
N PRO A 39 -11.00 15.74 11.79
CA PRO A 39 -12.11 16.48 11.21
C PRO A 39 -11.67 17.90 10.83
N GLY A 40 -12.23 18.42 9.73
CA GLY A 40 -11.95 19.80 9.26
C GLY A 40 -10.68 19.96 8.41
N VAL A 41 -10.21 18.88 7.79
CA VAL A 41 -9.08 18.89 6.86
C VAL A 41 -9.60 18.89 5.43
N ASP A 42 -9.23 19.91 4.67
CA ASP A 42 -9.50 19.95 3.24
C ASP A 42 -8.41 19.22 2.45
N TYR A 43 -8.85 18.36 1.54
CA TYR A 43 -7.98 17.62 0.62
C TYR A 43 -8.06 18.22 -0.78
N LEU A 44 -6.89 18.36 -1.38
CA LEU A 44 -6.69 18.87 -2.73
C LEU A 44 -6.11 17.77 -3.62
N VAL A 45 -6.32 17.89 -4.92
CA VAL A 45 -5.78 16.95 -5.91
C VAL A 45 -4.83 17.69 -6.84
N MET A 46 -3.58 17.22 -6.89
CA MET A 46 -2.59 17.65 -7.87
C MET A 46 -2.39 16.53 -8.88
N ARG A 47 -2.51 16.85 -10.17
CA ARG A 47 -2.38 15.86 -11.25
C ARG A 47 -1.04 15.99 -11.94
N SER A 48 -0.39 14.85 -12.16
CA SER A 48 0.75 14.68 -13.05
C SER A 48 0.36 13.77 -14.24
N ALA A 49 1.35 13.38 -15.03
CA ALA A 49 1.13 12.54 -16.21
C ALA A 49 0.49 11.19 -15.83
N HIS A 50 0.98 10.54 -14.77
CA HIS A 50 0.58 9.20 -14.35
C HIS A 50 0.00 9.13 -12.93
N PHE A 51 0.02 10.22 -12.17
CA PHE A 51 -0.40 10.20 -10.77
C PHE A 51 -1.39 11.32 -10.44
N ASP A 52 -2.38 10.97 -9.61
CA ASP A 52 -3.29 11.93 -8.99
C ASP A 52 -2.95 11.98 -7.50
N ILE A 53 -2.14 12.97 -7.10
CA ILE A 53 -1.71 13.14 -5.72
C ILE A 53 -2.82 13.83 -4.93
N ILE A 54 -3.40 13.11 -3.97
CA ILE A 54 -4.42 13.58 -3.05
C ILE A 54 -3.70 13.96 -1.75
N TYR A 55 -3.69 15.25 -1.42
CA TYR A 55 -2.90 15.78 -0.31
C TYR A 55 -3.71 16.77 0.50
N GLN A 56 -3.25 17.08 1.71
CA GLN A 56 -3.92 17.99 2.64
C GLN A 56 -3.52 19.43 2.34
N GLU A 57 -4.46 20.36 2.45
CA GLU A 57 -4.14 21.80 2.33
C GLU A 57 -2.94 22.16 3.22
N GLY A 58 -1.99 22.93 2.66
CA GLY A 58 -0.72 23.27 3.33
C GLY A 58 0.44 22.29 3.09
N THR A 59 0.23 21.15 2.43
CA THR A 59 1.31 20.18 2.09
C THR A 59 1.67 20.13 0.60
N GLU A 60 1.27 21.13 -0.18
CA GLU A 60 1.46 21.19 -1.64
C GLU A 60 2.92 21.03 -2.08
N GLY A 61 3.88 21.59 -1.33
CA GLY A 61 5.31 21.42 -1.62
C GLY A 61 5.74 19.95 -1.60
N GLN A 62 5.28 19.20 -0.60
CA GLN A 62 5.57 17.77 -0.47
C GLN A 62 4.83 16.96 -1.53
N ALA A 63 3.60 17.35 -1.87
CA ALA A 63 2.85 16.73 -2.96
C ALA A 63 3.59 16.88 -4.30
N ARG A 64 4.15 18.07 -4.58
CA ARG A 64 4.98 18.34 -5.76
C ARG A 64 6.25 17.48 -5.80
N GLU A 65 6.98 17.41 -4.70
CA GLU A 65 8.19 16.60 -4.60
C GLU A 65 7.89 15.11 -4.80
N LEU A 66 6.82 14.61 -4.18
CA LEU A 66 6.37 13.23 -4.34
C LEU A 66 6.00 12.93 -5.79
N ALA A 67 5.19 13.78 -6.45
CA ALA A 67 4.83 13.58 -7.85
C ALA A 67 6.06 13.54 -8.77
N ALA A 68 6.97 14.51 -8.62
CA ALA A 68 8.18 14.57 -9.44
C ALA A 68 9.03 13.29 -9.27
N THR A 69 9.11 12.79 -8.05
CA THR A 69 9.83 11.56 -7.73
C THR A 69 9.21 10.35 -8.39
N LEU A 70 7.89 10.18 -8.24
CA LEU A 70 7.16 9.07 -8.84
C LEU A 70 7.29 9.08 -10.37
N GLU A 71 7.12 10.25 -11.00
CA GLU A 71 7.29 10.40 -12.45
C GLU A 71 8.71 10.09 -12.92
N SER A 72 9.74 10.57 -12.21
CA SER A 72 11.13 10.27 -12.55
C SER A 72 11.51 8.80 -12.36
N THR A 73 10.83 8.10 -11.44
CA THR A 73 11.12 6.70 -11.09
C THR A 73 10.38 5.71 -11.99
N LEU A 74 9.17 6.08 -12.44
CA LEU A 74 8.29 5.21 -13.21
C LEU A 74 8.97 4.56 -14.44
N PRO A 75 9.80 5.24 -15.26
CA PRO A 75 10.47 4.60 -16.39
C PRO A 75 11.36 3.42 -15.99
N ALA A 76 12.05 3.51 -14.86
CA ALA A 76 12.90 2.43 -14.37
C ALA A 76 12.06 1.26 -13.85
N VAL A 77 10.97 1.53 -13.13
CA VAL A 77 10.02 0.50 -12.67
C VAL A 77 9.37 -0.21 -13.85
N ASN A 78 8.94 0.54 -14.87
CA ASN A 78 8.36 0.00 -16.11
C ASN A 78 9.34 -0.86 -16.92
N GLY A 79 10.65 -0.68 -16.76
CA GLY A 79 11.64 -1.57 -17.34
C GLY A 79 11.62 -2.99 -16.77
N ILE A 80 11.00 -3.19 -15.59
CA ILE A 80 10.92 -4.47 -14.88
C ILE A 80 9.47 -4.98 -14.84
N PHE A 81 8.54 -4.11 -14.46
CA PHE A 81 7.10 -4.40 -14.39
C PHE A 81 6.35 -3.36 -15.24
N PRO A 82 6.16 -3.62 -16.53
CA PRO A 82 5.50 -2.65 -17.41
C PRO A 82 4.06 -2.38 -16.97
N THR A 83 3.75 -1.12 -16.65
CA THR A 83 2.37 -0.71 -16.44
C THR A 83 1.57 -0.75 -17.75
N LYS A 84 0.26 -0.95 -17.63
CA LYS A 84 -0.65 -1.02 -18.78
C LYS A 84 -0.86 0.37 -19.40
N PRO A 85 -1.23 0.44 -20.69
CA PRO A 85 -1.65 1.69 -21.31
C PRO A 85 -2.78 2.37 -20.52
N GLY A 86 -2.65 3.68 -20.29
CA GLY A 86 -3.62 4.44 -19.51
C GLY A 86 -3.40 4.41 -18.00
N PHE A 87 -2.32 3.77 -17.51
CA PHE A 87 -1.98 3.75 -16.09
C PHE A 87 -2.05 5.15 -15.46
N ARG A 88 -2.98 5.30 -14.52
CA ARG A 88 -3.13 6.48 -13.67
C ARG A 88 -3.43 6.01 -12.25
N MET A 89 -2.61 6.44 -11.31
CA MET A 89 -2.72 5.99 -9.92
C MET A 89 -3.08 7.12 -8.96
N PRO A 90 -4.16 7.00 -8.19
CA PRO A 90 -4.41 7.85 -7.03
C PRO A 90 -3.39 7.58 -5.93
N VAL A 91 -2.74 8.62 -5.42
CA VAL A 91 -1.76 8.52 -4.32
C VAL A 91 -2.18 9.46 -3.20
N VAL A 92 -2.56 8.92 -2.06
CA VAL A 92 -2.96 9.70 -0.88
C VAL A 92 -1.75 9.98 -0.01
N LEU A 93 -1.40 11.26 0.17
CA LEU A 93 -0.39 11.71 1.12
C LEU A 93 -1.08 12.14 2.42
N ASN A 94 -0.80 11.42 3.52
CA ASN A 94 -1.38 11.71 4.84
C ASN A 94 -0.31 12.13 5.85
N ARG A 95 -0.47 13.28 6.54
CA ARG A 95 0.52 13.80 7.51
C ARG A 95 0.06 13.75 8.98
N TYR A 96 -1.10 13.20 9.30
CA TYR A 96 -1.65 13.25 10.66
C TYR A 96 -1.23 12.12 11.59
N ASN A 97 -0.25 11.33 11.19
CA ASN A 97 0.42 10.41 12.07
C ASN A 97 1.93 10.47 11.83
N ASP A 98 2.70 10.01 12.81
CA ASP A 98 4.15 9.87 12.75
C ASP A 98 4.57 8.45 12.35
N ARG A 99 3.63 7.70 11.78
CA ARG A 99 3.87 6.37 11.24
C ARG A 99 4.57 6.56 9.91
N GLY A 100 5.85 6.18 9.84
CA GLY A 100 6.51 6.02 8.56
C GLY A 100 5.98 4.77 7.88
N ASN A 101 4.98 4.91 7.02
CA ASN A 101 4.40 3.78 6.29
C ASN A 101 3.96 4.14 4.86
N GLY A 102 3.77 3.12 4.04
CA GLY A 102 3.22 3.20 2.69
C GLY A 102 2.56 1.87 2.34
N PHE A 103 1.51 1.92 1.52
CA PHE A 103 0.90 0.70 0.96
C PHE A 103 0.19 0.97 -0.36
N VAL A 104 -0.09 -0.13 -1.08
CA VAL A 104 -0.97 -0.16 -2.24
C VAL A 104 -2.19 -1.03 -1.93
N ALA A 105 -3.37 -0.44 -2.03
CA ALA A 105 -4.64 -1.16 -1.95
C ALA A 105 -5.12 -1.55 -3.36
N THR A 106 -5.74 -2.72 -3.49
CA THR A 106 -6.29 -3.21 -4.76
C THR A 106 -7.73 -2.78 -4.98
N VAL A 107 -8.51 -2.57 -3.91
CA VAL A 107 -9.93 -2.18 -3.98
C VAL A 107 -10.25 -1.09 -2.93
N PRO A 108 -10.41 0.18 -3.33
CA PRO A 108 -10.10 0.74 -4.65
C PRO A 108 -8.59 0.68 -4.93
N PHE A 109 -8.19 0.66 -6.21
CA PHE A 109 -6.77 0.71 -6.58
C PHE A 109 -6.21 2.10 -6.26
N LYS A 110 -5.42 2.18 -5.18
CA LYS A 110 -4.79 3.42 -4.72
C LYS A 110 -3.50 3.10 -3.98
N SER A 111 -2.59 4.08 -3.96
CA SER A 111 -1.48 4.09 -3.02
C SER A 111 -1.80 5.06 -1.90
N GLU A 112 -1.39 4.74 -0.69
CA GLU A 112 -1.48 5.63 0.46
C GLU A 112 -0.14 5.65 1.17
N ILE A 113 0.37 6.87 1.40
CA ILE A 113 1.67 7.13 1.98
C ILE A 113 1.47 8.01 3.21
N GLU A 114 1.95 7.51 4.34
CA GLU A 114 1.96 8.23 5.61
C GLU A 114 3.27 9.02 5.71
N GLY A 115 3.17 10.35 5.72
CA GLY A 115 4.28 11.26 5.87
C GLY A 115 4.67 11.40 7.33
N VAL A 116 5.90 11.02 7.67
CA VAL A 116 6.45 11.18 9.02
C VAL A 116 6.61 12.67 9.34
N GLY A 117 5.68 13.23 10.11
CA GLY A 117 5.72 14.65 10.50
C GLY A 117 6.86 15.01 11.47
N ILE A 118 7.43 14.01 12.18
CA ILE A 118 8.38 14.20 13.29
C ILE A 118 9.85 14.04 12.84
N PHE A 119 10.12 13.18 11.86
CA PHE A 119 11.45 13.02 11.29
C PHE A 119 11.53 13.84 10.00
N GLY A 120 12.00 15.09 10.11
CA GLY A 120 12.31 15.89 8.93
C GLY A 120 13.28 15.19 7.98
N ARG A 121 13.20 15.55 6.69
CA ARG A 121 14.16 15.41 5.55
C ARG A 121 15.46 14.58 5.73
N GLY A 122 15.44 13.39 6.33
CA GLY A 122 16.69 12.63 6.49
C GLY A 122 16.48 11.20 6.92
N LEU A 123 16.55 10.28 5.96
CA LEU A 123 16.50 8.84 6.21
C LEU A 123 17.71 8.06 5.72
N SER A 124 18.38 8.52 4.66
CA SER A 124 19.62 7.89 4.17
C SER A 124 20.39 8.82 3.22
N VAL A 125 21.64 8.46 2.91
CA VAL A 125 22.47 9.17 1.92
C VAL A 125 21.84 9.19 0.52
N ARG A 126 21.01 8.18 0.19
CA ARG A 126 20.35 8.05 -1.13
C ARG A 126 18.98 8.72 -1.20
N HIS A 127 18.32 8.87 -0.05
CA HIS A 127 16.99 9.47 0.04
C HIS A 127 16.99 10.49 1.17
N SER A 128 17.01 11.76 0.79
CA SER A 128 16.97 12.90 1.70
C SER A 128 15.60 13.12 2.33
N ASP A 129 14.61 12.26 2.10
CA ASP A 129 13.28 12.35 2.72
C ASP A 129 12.62 10.96 2.69
N TRP A 130 11.71 10.71 3.63
CA TRP A 130 10.80 9.56 3.65
C TRP A 130 10.04 9.37 2.37
N LEU A 131 9.42 10.44 1.87
CA LEU A 131 8.63 10.38 0.66
C LEU A 131 9.45 9.92 -0.55
N MET A 132 10.73 10.29 -0.58
CA MET A 132 11.67 9.94 -1.64
C MET A 132 12.12 8.48 -1.61
N GLY A 133 11.96 7.79 -0.48
CA GLY A 133 12.25 6.36 -0.34
C GLY A 133 11.01 5.51 -0.49
N VAL A 134 9.95 5.84 0.27
CA VAL A 134 8.72 5.04 0.31
C VAL A 134 7.90 5.18 -0.97
N GLY A 135 7.85 6.36 -1.60
CA GLY A 135 7.09 6.57 -2.83
C GLY A 135 7.54 5.61 -3.95
N PRO A 136 8.85 5.57 -4.28
CA PRO A 136 9.42 4.57 -5.19
C PRO A 136 9.16 3.11 -4.78
N HIS A 137 9.21 2.80 -3.48
CA HIS A 137 8.94 1.45 -2.99
C HIS A 137 7.49 1.03 -3.29
N GLU A 138 6.51 1.87 -2.94
CA GLU A 138 5.10 1.58 -3.21
C GLU A 138 4.78 1.58 -4.71
N LEU A 139 5.49 2.36 -5.52
CA LEU A 139 5.34 2.35 -6.97
C LEU A 139 5.67 0.97 -7.57
N VAL A 140 6.64 0.24 -7.01
CA VAL A 140 6.93 -1.13 -7.44
C VAL A 140 5.72 -2.04 -7.18
N HIS A 141 5.11 -1.96 -5.99
CA HIS A 141 3.91 -2.74 -5.66
C HIS A 141 2.73 -2.37 -6.56
N ALA A 142 2.58 -1.09 -6.89
CA ALA A 142 1.56 -0.60 -7.80
C ALA A 142 1.74 -1.18 -9.21
N ALA A 143 2.96 -1.10 -9.76
CA ALA A 143 3.28 -1.65 -11.06
C ALA A 143 3.10 -3.17 -11.10
N GLN A 144 3.49 -3.88 -10.03
CA GLN A 144 3.25 -5.31 -9.90
C GLN A 144 1.75 -5.65 -9.84
N GLY A 145 0.95 -4.88 -9.09
CA GLY A 145 -0.50 -5.06 -9.00
C GLY A 145 -1.19 -4.82 -10.35
N ASP A 146 -0.80 -3.77 -11.06
CA ASP A 146 -1.31 -3.46 -12.40
C ASP A 146 -0.91 -4.55 -13.42
N TYR A 147 0.37 -4.94 -13.41
CA TYR A 147 0.92 -5.96 -14.31
C TYR A 147 0.29 -7.35 -14.09
N SER A 148 0.26 -7.83 -12.84
CA SER A 148 -0.17 -9.20 -12.50
C SER A 148 -1.68 -9.39 -12.56
N SER A 149 -2.44 -8.37 -12.14
CA SER A 149 -3.86 -8.53 -11.82
C SER A 149 -4.76 -7.55 -12.56
N GLY A 150 -4.19 -6.51 -13.19
CA GLY A 150 -4.96 -5.54 -13.97
C GLY A 150 -5.89 -4.65 -13.18
N PHE A 151 -5.58 -4.39 -11.90
CA PHE A 151 -6.36 -3.48 -11.06
C PHE A 151 -6.14 -1.99 -11.41
N GLY A 152 -5.18 -1.67 -12.28
CA GLY A 152 -4.89 -0.31 -12.72
C GLY A 152 -6.13 0.32 -13.33
N VAL A 153 -6.61 1.38 -12.67
CA VAL A 153 -7.84 2.11 -13.03
C VAL A 153 -7.81 2.42 -14.54
N HIS A 154 -8.79 1.88 -15.26
CA HIS A 154 -9.04 2.10 -16.68
C HIS A 154 -10.12 3.15 -16.90
#